data_AF-A0A4R9IQ98-F1
#
_entry.id   AF-A0A4R9IQ98-F1
#
_cell.length_a   1.000
_cell.length_b   1.000
_cell.length_c   1.000
_cell.angle_alpha   90.00
_cell.angle_beta   90.00
_cell.angle_gamma   90.00
#
_symmetry.space_group_name_H-M   'P 1'
#
loop_
_entity.id
_entity.type
_entity.pdbx_description
1 polymer ?
#
loop_
_entity_poly.entity_id
_entity_poly.type
_entity_poly.pdbx_seq_one_letter_code
_entity_poly.pdbx_strand_id
1 'polypeptide(L)'
;MKQKILLMLLLVSLVFACKKEKQELNTQNELQRLKLEESKKILTERKSLNYSLQGYSSVEEAVKNFLIEVRKTNQIESAQLKSLVDQTEKEFILYPNILGYGTSLDVTPLDDYNKMIRSFEILALGKLKEKSYTESDLKSIKIMVRSVKDYGKTKFHKIGLVIIGTPKGKIEIGEIRSVIQLGNRYKVAILAP
;
A
#
# COMPACT_ATOMS: atom_id res chain seq x y z
N MET A 1 -40.64 7.54 48.16
CA MET A 1 -39.44 6.70 48.37
C MET A 1 -39.02 5.90 47.12
N LYS A 2 -39.95 5.28 46.38
CA LYS A 2 -39.66 4.44 45.19
C LYS A 2 -38.98 5.17 44.01
N GLN A 3 -39.33 6.42 43.71
CA GLN A 3 -38.70 7.22 42.64
C GLN A 3 -37.23 7.57 42.92
N LYS A 4 -36.87 7.86 44.17
CA LYS A 4 -35.48 8.20 44.56
C LYS A 4 -34.53 6.98 44.43
N ILE A 5 -35.05 5.78 44.66
CA ILE A 5 -34.31 4.52 44.51
C ILE A 5 -34.09 4.19 43.02
N LEU A 6 -35.09 4.43 42.16
CA LEU A 6 -34.97 4.24 40.72
C LEU A 6 -33.92 5.19 40.10
N LEU A 7 -33.91 6.46 40.54
CA LEU A 7 -32.93 7.45 40.09
C LEU A 7 -31.49 7.08 40.51
N MET A 8 -31.33 6.56 41.73
CA MET A 8 -30.05 6.05 42.24
C MET A 8 -29.55 4.83 41.45
N LEU A 9 -30.43 3.88 41.13
CA LEU A 9 -30.08 2.72 40.29
C LEU A 9 -29.66 3.13 38.87
N LEU A 10 -30.30 4.15 38.29
CA LEU A 10 -29.97 4.66 36.96
C LEU A 10 -28.63 5.43 36.93
N LEU A 11 -28.34 6.20 37.99
CA LEU A 11 -27.05 6.87 38.16
C LEU A 11 -25.92 5.87 38.38
N VAL A 12 -26.15 4.82 39.17
CA VAL A 12 -25.17 3.76 39.40
C VAL A 12 -24.90 2.99 38.10
N SER A 13 -25.93 2.64 37.32
CA SER A 13 -25.74 1.94 36.04
C SER A 13 -24.98 2.80 35.01
N LEU A 14 -25.22 4.12 34.97
CA LEU A 14 -24.45 5.07 34.14
C LEU A 14 -22.97 5.15 34.53
N VAL A 15 -22.65 5.16 35.83
CA VAL A 15 -21.26 5.19 36.32
C VAL A 15 -20.54 3.87 36.03
N PHE A 16 -21.22 2.73 36.15
CA PHE A 16 -20.65 1.42 35.81
C PHE A 16 -20.46 1.23 34.30
N ALA A 17 -21.40 1.70 33.47
CA ALA A 17 -21.27 1.67 32.02
C ALA A 17 -20.05 2.50 31.54
N CYS A 18 -19.87 3.70 32.11
CA CYS A 18 -18.74 4.57 31.75
C CYS A 18 -17.38 4.02 32.19
N LYS A 19 -17.31 3.29 33.32
CA LYS A 19 -16.08 2.58 33.75
C LYS A 19 -15.75 1.40 32.85
N LYS A 20 -16.76 0.62 32.45
CA LYS A 20 -16.60 -0.54 31.55
C LYS A 20 -16.10 -0.11 30.17
N GLU A 21 -16.69 0.94 29.60
CA GLU A 21 -16.28 1.50 28.30
C GLU A 21 -14.82 2.00 28.31
N LYS A 22 -14.40 2.70 29.37
CA LYS A 22 -12.99 3.12 29.54
C LYS A 22 -12.02 1.95 29.66
N GLN A 23 -12.42 0.87 30.35
CA GLN A 23 -11.58 -0.31 30.53
C GLN A 23 -11.44 -1.11 29.23
N GLU A 24 -12.52 -1.26 28.47
CA GLU A 24 -12.51 -1.89 27.14
C GLU A 24 -11.66 -1.08 26.15
N LEU A 25 -11.81 0.25 26.15
CA LEU A 25 -11.02 1.16 25.30
C LEU A 25 -9.51 1.07 25.63
N ASN A 26 -9.14 1.07 26.91
CA ASN A 26 -7.75 0.92 27.33
C ASN A 26 -7.15 -0.42 26.88
N THR A 27 -7.94 -1.50 26.95
CA THR A 27 -7.52 -2.84 26.53
C THR A 27 -7.31 -2.91 25.01
N GLN A 28 -8.21 -2.30 24.22
CA GLN A 28 -8.08 -2.23 22.76
C GLN A 28 -6.85 -1.41 22.34
N ASN A 29 -6.62 -0.25 22.98
CA ASN A 29 -5.45 0.58 22.72
C ASN A 29 -4.14 -0.14 23.04
N GLU A 30 -4.10 -0.87 24.16
CA GLU A 30 -2.93 -1.66 24.53
C GLU A 30 -2.67 -2.80 23.54
N LEU A 31 -3.71 -3.53 23.13
CA LEU A 31 -3.59 -4.58 22.12
C LEU A 31 -3.08 -4.04 20.78
N GLN A 32 -3.59 -2.89 20.34
CA GLN A 32 -3.14 -2.27 19.10
C GLN A 32 -1.67 -1.83 19.18
N ARG A 33 -1.25 -1.29 20.32
CA ARG A 33 0.16 -0.94 20.58
C ARG A 33 1.05 -2.18 20.51
N LEU A 34 0.65 -3.28 21.16
CA LEU A 34 1.42 -4.54 21.13
C LEU A 34 1.58 -5.07 19.70
N LYS A 35 0.50 -5.08 18.90
CA LYS A 35 0.54 -5.47 17.48
C LYS A 35 1.48 -4.59 16.66
N LEU A 36 1.48 -3.28 16.91
CA LEU A 36 2.36 -2.34 16.22
C LEU A 36 3.83 -2.60 16.57
N GLU A 37 4.15 -2.83 17.84
CA GLU A 37 5.53 -3.12 18.28
C GLU A 37 6.02 -4.47 17.74
N GLU A 38 5.17 -5.50 17.72
CA GLU A 38 5.47 -6.78 17.07
C GLU A 38 5.74 -6.60 15.57
N SER A 39 4.90 -5.82 14.89
CA SER A 39 5.09 -5.49 13.46
C SER A 39 6.44 -4.83 13.20
N LYS A 40 6.81 -3.83 14.02
CA LYS A 40 8.11 -3.15 13.92
C LYS A 40 9.28 -4.11 14.15
N LYS A 41 9.15 -5.01 15.13
CA LYS A 41 10.17 -6.02 15.42
C LYS A 41 10.39 -6.95 14.21
N ILE A 42 9.32 -7.54 13.68
CA ILE A 42 9.36 -8.42 12.51
C ILE A 42 10.02 -7.73 11.31
N LEU A 43 9.62 -6.49 11.01
CA LEU A 43 10.17 -5.75 9.88
C LEU A 43 11.64 -5.36 10.07
N THR A 44 12.04 -5.06 11.32
CA THR A 44 13.44 -4.77 11.66
C THR A 44 14.32 -6.00 11.48
N GLU A 45 13.86 -7.17 11.90
CA GLU A 45 14.55 -8.45 11.68
C GLU A 45 14.73 -8.71 10.17
N ARG A 46 13.67 -8.52 9.38
CA ARG A 46 13.69 -8.72 7.92
C ARG A 46 14.61 -7.74 7.18
N LYS A 47 14.82 -6.53 7.70
CA LYS A 47 15.73 -5.53 7.10
C LYS A 47 17.18 -6.03 6.97
N SER A 48 17.59 -6.94 7.86
CA SER A 48 18.91 -7.56 7.82
C SER A 48 19.07 -8.61 6.71
N LEU A 49 17.95 -9.14 6.20
CA LEU A 49 17.93 -10.15 5.15
C LEU A 49 18.19 -9.48 3.78
N ASN A 50 19.10 -10.05 3.00
CA ASN A 50 19.43 -9.55 1.67
C ASN A 50 18.56 -10.22 0.61
N TYR A 51 17.30 -9.76 0.49
CA TYR A 51 16.41 -10.17 -0.60
C TYR A 51 16.71 -9.41 -1.89
N SER A 52 16.76 -10.14 -3.01
CA SER A 52 16.89 -9.54 -4.35
C SER A 52 15.52 -9.16 -4.91
N LEU A 53 15.42 -7.99 -5.52
CA LEU A 53 14.23 -7.59 -6.28
C LEU A 53 14.28 -8.20 -7.67
N GLN A 54 13.30 -9.00 -8.03
CA GLN A 54 13.10 -9.39 -9.43
C GLN A 54 12.44 -8.22 -10.16
N GLY A 55 12.95 -7.84 -11.33
CA GLY A 55 12.43 -6.67 -12.01
C GLY A 55 13.14 -6.33 -13.31
N TYR A 56 12.73 -5.20 -13.86
CA TYR A 56 13.11 -4.70 -15.17
C TYR A 56 14.34 -3.78 -15.08
N SER A 57 14.87 -3.38 -16.24
CA SER A 57 16.08 -2.58 -16.33
C SER A 57 15.87 -1.08 -16.11
N SER A 58 14.63 -0.61 -16.18
CA SER A 58 14.29 0.82 -16.03
C SER A 58 12.87 1.04 -15.51
N VAL A 59 12.59 2.29 -15.09
CA VAL A 59 11.24 2.74 -14.71
C VAL A 59 10.26 2.56 -15.87
N GLU A 60 10.68 2.89 -17.09
CA GLU A 60 9.85 2.78 -18.28
C GLU A 60 9.48 1.33 -18.58
N GLU A 61 10.47 0.45 -18.56
CA GLU A 61 10.23 -0.97 -18.81
C GLU A 61 9.33 -1.59 -17.74
N ALA A 62 9.52 -1.22 -16.46
CA ALA A 62 8.67 -1.70 -15.38
C ALA A 62 7.21 -1.27 -15.54
N VAL A 63 6.96 0.01 -15.80
CA VAL A 63 5.60 0.54 -15.99
C VAL A 63 4.96 -0.03 -17.26
N LYS A 64 5.72 -0.14 -18.36
CA LYS A 64 5.20 -0.67 -19.62
C LYS A 64 4.78 -2.13 -19.47
N ASN A 65 5.63 -2.97 -18.91
CA ASN A 65 5.29 -4.39 -18.69
C ASN A 65 4.12 -4.54 -17.72
N PHE A 66 4.03 -3.69 -16.69
CA PHE A 66 2.87 -3.66 -15.80
C PHE A 66 1.57 -3.35 -16.52
N LEU A 67 1.54 -2.32 -17.37
CA LEU A 67 0.35 -1.98 -18.14
C LEU A 67 -0.04 -3.08 -19.15
N ILE A 68 0.96 -3.79 -19.72
CA ILE A 68 0.72 -4.97 -20.56
C ILE A 68 0.07 -6.10 -19.75
N GLU A 69 0.60 -6.43 -18.58
CA GLU A 69 0.06 -7.49 -17.72
C GLU A 69 -1.36 -7.18 -17.25
N VAL A 70 -1.63 -5.92 -16.86
CA VAL A 70 -2.98 -5.46 -16.46
C VAL A 70 -4.01 -5.69 -17.56
N ARG A 71 -3.62 -5.56 -18.84
CA ARG A 71 -4.49 -5.83 -20.00
C ARG A 71 -4.70 -7.32 -20.27
N LYS A 72 -3.66 -8.13 -20.05
CA LYS A 72 -3.69 -9.57 -20.32
C LYS A 72 -4.44 -10.35 -19.23
N THR A 73 -4.50 -9.83 -18.01
CA THR A 73 -5.24 -10.47 -16.92
C THR A 73 -6.71 -10.04 -16.86
N ASN A 74 -7.61 -11.01 -16.87
CA ASN A 74 -9.03 -10.78 -16.58
C ASN A 74 -9.28 -10.62 -15.07
N GLN A 75 -8.32 -10.95 -14.21
CA GLN A 75 -8.50 -10.94 -12.76
C GLN A 75 -8.06 -9.60 -12.14
N ILE A 76 -8.77 -9.14 -11.11
CA ILE A 76 -8.49 -7.87 -10.39
C ILE A 76 -7.42 -8.08 -9.30
N GLU A 77 -6.92 -9.30 -9.16
CA GLU A 77 -5.98 -9.65 -8.10
C GLU A 77 -4.53 -9.33 -8.48
N SER A 78 -3.84 -8.59 -7.61
CA SER A 78 -2.45 -8.17 -7.78
C SER A 78 -1.46 -9.33 -7.73
N ALA A 79 -1.83 -10.48 -7.15
CA ALA A 79 -0.95 -11.62 -6.90
C ALA A 79 -0.35 -12.26 -8.16
N GLN A 80 -0.89 -11.98 -9.35
CA GLN A 80 -0.44 -12.56 -10.62
C GLN A 80 0.38 -11.59 -11.48
N LEU A 81 0.52 -10.33 -11.06
CA LEU A 81 1.24 -9.31 -11.82
C LEU A 81 2.72 -9.38 -11.46
N LYS A 82 3.52 -10.06 -12.28
CA LYS A 82 4.98 -10.19 -12.08
C LYS A 82 5.70 -8.86 -12.08
N SER A 83 5.09 -7.83 -12.66
CA SER A 83 5.61 -6.48 -12.75
C SER A 83 5.29 -5.58 -11.55
N LEU A 84 4.44 -6.04 -10.64
CA LEU A 84 4.06 -5.41 -9.38
C LEU A 84 4.79 -6.11 -8.23
N VAL A 85 5.17 -5.36 -7.20
CA VAL A 85 5.74 -5.96 -5.97
C VAL A 85 4.75 -6.93 -5.34
N ASP A 86 5.16 -8.19 -5.24
CA ASP A 86 4.32 -9.23 -4.64
C ASP A 86 4.35 -9.16 -3.11
N GLN A 87 3.60 -10.04 -2.44
CA GLN A 87 3.53 -10.04 -0.98
C GLN A 87 4.88 -10.33 -0.31
N THR A 88 5.69 -11.20 -0.91
CA THR A 88 7.03 -11.52 -0.39
C THR A 88 7.94 -10.31 -0.54
N GLU A 89 7.98 -9.69 -1.71
CA GLU A 89 8.78 -8.49 -1.94
C GLU A 89 8.30 -7.33 -1.08
N LYS A 90 6.99 -7.21 -0.82
CA LYS A 90 6.46 -6.24 0.14
C LYS A 90 7.04 -6.46 1.53
N GLU A 91 6.96 -7.68 2.01
CA GLU A 91 7.36 -8.06 3.38
C GLU A 91 8.87 -8.02 3.64
N PHE A 92 9.67 -8.33 2.64
CA PHE A 92 11.12 -8.47 2.78
C PHE A 92 11.93 -7.35 2.11
N ILE A 93 11.34 -6.59 1.19
CA ILE A 93 12.00 -5.47 0.51
C ILE A 93 11.29 -4.15 0.80
N LEU A 94 10.01 -4.02 0.46
CA LEU A 94 9.31 -2.73 0.53
C LEU A 94 9.19 -2.21 1.97
N TYR A 95 8.52 -2.97 2.84
CA TYR A 95 8.14 -2.54 4.18
C TYR A 95 9.35 -2.32 5.10
N PRO A 96 10.36 -3.23 5.14
CA PRO A 96 11.55 -3.00 5.96
C PRO A 96 12.35 -1.76 5.56
N ASN A 97 12.27 -1.34 4.30
CA ASN A 97 13.01 -0.18 3.80
C ASN A 97 12.27 1.15 4.00
N ILE A 98 10.94 1.15 4.11
CA ILE A 98 10.14 2.37 4.36
C ILE A 98 9.81 2.61 5.84
N LEU A 99 10.00 1.59 6.71
CA LEU A 99 9.81 1.72 8.15
C LEU A 99 10.75 2.79 8.73
N GLY A 100 10.19 3.69 9.52
CA GLY A 100 10.88 4.81 10.18
C GLY A 100 11.03 6.06 9.32
N TYR A 101 10.42 6.12 8.13
CA TYR A 101 10.54 7.24 7.21
C TYR A 101 9.29 8.14 7.11
N GLY A 102 8.42 8.11 8.12
CA GLY A 102 7.21 8.93 8.21
C GLY A 102 6.10 8.43 7.29
N THR A 103 6.00 7.11 7.10
CA THR A 103 4.92 6.49 6.30
C THR A 103 3.81 5.99 7.20
N SER A 104 2.64 5.67 6.64
CA SER A 104 1.54 5.10 7.43
C SER A 104 1.92 3.78 8.11
N LEU A 105 2.96 3.07 7.62
CA LEU A 105 3.49 1.86 8.25
C LEU A 105 4.04 2.10 9.67
N ASP A 106 4.47 3.32 9.98
CA ASP A 106 5.09 3.64 11.27
C ASP A 106 4.08 3.64 12.44
N VAL A 107 2.80 3.79 12.10
CA VAL A 107 1.68 3.91 13.03
C VAL A 107 0.56 2.90 12.78
N THR A 108 0.72 2.02 11.79
CA THR A 108 -0.30 1.03 11.41
C THR A 108 0.28 -0.38 11.58
N PRO A 109 -0.36 -1.28 12.35
CA PRO A 109 0.05 -2.68 12.41
C PRO A 109 0.14 -3.31 11.02
N LEU A 110 1.10 -4.24 10.83
CA LEU A 110 1.44 -4.80 9.53
C LEU A 110 0.25 -5.45 8.82
N ASP A 111 -0.59 -6.18 9.55
CA ASP A 111 -1.80 -6.81 9.00
C ASP A 111 -2.79 -5.80 8.44
N ASP A 112 -3.00 -4.69 9.15
CA ASP A 112 -3.93 -3.65 8.72
C ASP A 112 -3.33 -2.81 7.59
N TYR A 113 -2.02 -2.60 7.61
CA TYR A 113 -1.29 -1.98 6.51
C TYR A 113 -1.39 -2.82 5.23
N ASN A 114 -1.23 -4.14 5.33
CA ASN A 114 -1.41 -5.07 4.21
C ASN A 114 -2.83 -5.01 3.63
N LYS A 115 -3.86 -4.99 4.48
CA LYS A 115 -5.25 -4.83 4.03
C LYS A 115 -5.44 -3.51 3.28
N MET A 116 -4.93 -2.42 3.83
CA MET A 116 -5.00 -1.09 3.21
C MET A 116 -4.33 -1.06 1.83
N ILE A 117 -3.09 -1.54 1.72
CA ILE A 117 -2.37 -1.60 0.44
C ILE A 117 -3.13 -2.46 -0.57
N ARG A 118 -3.63 -3.63 -0.15
CA ARG A 118 -4.42 -4.50 -1.02
C ARG A 118 -5.69 -3.82 -1.53
N SER A 119 -6.41 -3.11 -0.66
CA SER A 119 -7.60 -2.34 -1.06
C SER A 119 -7.26 -1.27 -2.09
N PHE A 120 -6.16 -0.53 -1.92
CA PHE A 120 -5.70 0.45 -2.90
C PHE A 120 -5.32 -0.19 -4.23
N GLU A 121 -4.63 -1.32 -4.21
CA GLU A 121 -4.29 -2.07 -5.42
C GLU A 121 -5.53 -2.51 -6.19
N ILE A 122 -6.53 -3.07 -5.51
CA ILE A 122 -7.79 -3.51 -6.15
C ILE A 122 -8.48 -2.32 -6.84
N LEU A 123 -8.62 -1.19 -6.14
CA LEU A 123 -9.26 0.00 -6.69
C LEU A 123 -8.48 0.59 -7.87
N ALA A 124 -7.16 0.69 -7.74
CA ALA A 124 -6.28 1.18 -8.80
C ALA A 124 -6.32 0.27 -10.04
N LEU A 125 -6.29 -1.04 -9.85
CA LEU A 125 -6.39 -2.02 -10.94
C LEU A 125 -7.75 -1.94 -11.65
N GLY A 126 -8.84 -1.76 -10.89
CA GLY A 126 -10.17 -1.49 -11.47
C GLY A 126 -10.15 -0.29 -12.42
N LYS A 127 -9.67 0.87 -11.94
CA LYS A 127 -9.55 2.09 -12.75
C LYS A 127 -8.61 1.93 -13.96
N LEU A 128 -7.50 1.21 -13.79
CA LEU A 128 -6.58 0.95 -14.89
C LEU A 128 -7.23 0.14 -16.01
N LYS A 129 -8.07 -0.85 -15.67
CA LYS A 129 -8.78 -1.66 -16.66
C LYS A 129 -9.82 -0.87 -17.45
N GLU A 130 -10.44 0.14 -16.84
CA GLU A 130 -11.41 1.03 -17.50
C GLU A 130 -10.76 1.94 -18.56
N LYS A 131 -9.45 2.20 -18.47
CA LYS A 131 -8.75 3.00 -19.49
C LYS A 131 -8.81 2.28 -20.85
N SER A 132 -8.90 3.00 -21.95
CA SER A 132 -9.04 2.40 -23.29
C SER A 132 -7.73 2.51 -24.10
N TYR A 133 -6.70 1.75 -23.69
CA TYR A 133 -5.44 1.62 -24.43
C TYR A 133 -5.16 0.17 -24.81
N THR A 134 -4.38 -0.01 -25.88
CA THR A 134 -3.89 -1.29 -26.41
C THR A 134 -2.38 -1.45 -26.16
N GLU A 135 -1.85 -2.67 -26.30
CA GLU A 135 -0.41 -2.91 -26.19
C GLU A 135 0.41 -2.11 -27.23
N SER A 136 -0.13 -1.87 -28.43
CA SER A 136 0.50 -1.02 -29.45
C SER A 136 0.63 0.45 -29.03
N ASP A 137 -0.33 0.97 -28.26
CA ASP A 137 -0.31 2.37 -27.81
C ASP A 137 0.85 2.64 -26.83
N LEU A 138 1.27 1.61 -26.09
CA LEU A 138 2.38 1.69 -25.13
C LEU A 138 3.76 1.90 -25.78
N LYS A 139 3.85 1.93 -27.11
CA LYS A 139 5.07 2.39 -27.82
C LYS A 139 5.32 3.88 -27.62
N SER A 140 4.28 4.67 -27.32
CA SER A 140 4.33 6.12 -27.15
C SER A 140 4.22 6.56 -25.68
N ILE A 141 4.56 5.67 -24.74
CA ILE A 141 4.41 5.93 -23.32
C ILE A 141 5.38 7.02 -22.86
N LYS A 142 4.89 7.97 -22.07
CA LYS A 142 5.70 8.98 -21.37
C LYS A 142 5.42 8.91 -19.88
N ILE A 143 6.48 8.78 -19.09
CA ILE A 143 6.38 8.67 -17.63
C ILE A 143 7.00 9.91 -17.00
N MET A 144 6.18 10.63 -16.24
CA MET A 144 6.62 11.80 -15.49
C MET A 144 7.00 11.38 -14.09
N VAL A 145 8.29 11.21 -13.83
CA VAL A 145 8.82 11.01 -12.48
C VAL A 145 8.87 12.36 -11.77
N ARG A 146 8.10 12.50 -10.69
CA ARG A 146 8.02 13.75 -9.90
C ARG A 146 9.26 13.95 -9.04
N SER A 147 9.76 12.88 -8.43
CA SER A 147 10.92 12.91 -7.54
C SER A 147 11.44 11.51 -7.30
N VAL A 148 12.72 11.39 -6.97
CA VAL A 148 13.30 10.14 -6.46
C VAL A 148 13.60 10.32 -4.97
N LYS A 149 13.16 9.38 -4.13
CA LYS A 149 13.43 9.39 -2.68
C LYS A 149 14.08 8.08 -2.26
N ASP A 150 15.16 8.18 -1.48
CA ASP A 150 15.82 7.02 -0.89
C ASP A 150 15.07 6.55 0.37
N TYR A 151 14.94 5.24 0.49
CA TYR A 151 14.34 4.53 1.62
C TYR A 151 15.20 3.30 1.91
N GLY A 152 16.07 3.40 2.93
CA GLY A 152 17.04 2.33 3.24
C GLY A 152 17.93 2.01 2.04
N LYS A 153 17.88 0.76 1.57
CA LYS A 153 18.63 0.26 0.41
C LYS A 153 17.91 0.49 -0.93
N THR A 154 16.70 1.01 -0.90
CA THR A 154 15.81 1.13 -2.07
C THR A 154 15.62 2.58 -2.48
N LYS A 155 15.38 2.81 -3.77
CA LYS A 155 14.97 4.12 -4.29
C LYS A 155 13.55 4.06 -4.78
N PHE A 156 12.75 5.07 -4.45
CA PHE A 156 11.38 5.20 -4.91
C PHE A 156 11.29 6.33 -5.93
N HIS A 157 11.03 5.94 -7.16
CA HIS A 157 10.69 6.85 -8.26
C HIS A 157 9.22 7.19 -8.13
N LYS A 158 8.91 8.34 -7.54
CA LYS A 158 7.52 8.80 -7.40
C LYS A 158 7.00 9.20 -8.77
N ILE A 159 5.98 8.50 -9.23
CA ILE A 159 5.35 8.74 -10.52
C ILE A 159 4.27 9.80 -10.32
N GLY A 160 4.39 10.90 -11.05
CA GLY A 160 3.38 11.95 -11.09
C GLY A 160 2.24 11.56 -12.04
N LEU A 161 2.60 11.19 -13.27
CA LEU A 161 1.65 10.83 -14.30
C LEU A 161 2.29 9.92 -15.35
N VAL A 162 1.52 8.99 -15.88
CA VAL A 162 1.85 8.21 -17.06
C VAL A 162 0.90 8.62 -18.19
N ILE A 163 1.46 9.01 -19.34
CA ILE A 163 0.72 9.46 -20.51
C ILE A 163 0.91 8.42 -21.62
N ILE A 164 -0.19 7.95 -22.20
CA ILE A 164 -0.19 7.04 -23.35
C ILE A 164 -0.84 7.77 -24.52
N GLY A 165 -0.13 7.85 -25.66
CA GLY A 165 -0.72 8.31 -26.91
C GLY A 165 -1.53 7.20 -27.57
N THR A 166 -2.76 7.50 -27.96
CA THR A 166 -3.63 6.61 -28.74
C THR A 166 -4.12 7.35 -30.00
N PRO A 167 -4.65 6.64 -31.01
CA PRO A 167 -5.29 7.28 -32.16
C PRO A 167 -6.45 8.22 -31.77
N LYS A 168 -7.10 7.99 -30.63
CA LYS A 168 -8.24 8.78 -30.13
C LYS A 168 -7.83 9.96 -29.24
N GLY A 169 -6.53 10.12 -28.96
CA GLY A 169 -6.02 11.16 -28.06
C GLY A 169 -5.10 10.59 -26.99
N LYS A 170 -4.95 11.34 -25.89
CA LYS A 170 -4.05 10.97 -24.79
C LYS A 170 -4.83 10.35 -23.64
N ILE A 171 -4.25 9.30 -23.05
CA ILE A 171 -4.77 8.68 -21.84
C ILE A 171 -3.81 8.97 -20.70
N GLU A 172 -4.38 9.46 -19.62
CA GLU A 172 -3.68 9.79 -18.39
C GLU A 172 -3.93 8.72 -17.32
N ILE A 173 -2.83 8.19 -16.80
CA ILE A 173 -2.79 7.18 -15.74
C ILE A 173 -2.10 7.79 -14.53
N GLY A 174 -2.86 7.97 -13.46
CA GLY A 174 -2.39 8.48 -12.17
C GLY A 174 -2.29 7.40 -11.09
N GLU A 175 -2.74 6.19 -11.40
CA GLU A 175 -2.92 5.09 -10.46
C GLU A 175 -1.60 4.41 -10.06
N ILE A 176 -0.55 4.57 -10.87
CA ILE A 176 0.81 4.11 -10.56
C ILE A 176 1.50 5.21 -9.76
N ARG A 177 1.71 5.00 -8.45
CA ARG A 177 2.25 6.04 -7.55
C ARG A 177 3.76 6.00 -7.42
N SER A 178 4.35 4.80 -7.48
CA SER A 178 5.81 4.68 -7.44
C SER A 178 6.33 3.41 -8.09
N VAL A 179 7.52 3.51 -8.66
CA VAL A 179 8.38 2.39 -9.02
C VAL A 179 9.51 2.28 -8.00
N ILE A 180 9.70 1.10 -7.43
CA ILE A 180 10.83 0.82 -6.54
C ILE A 180 12.03 0.37 -7.37
N GLN A 181 13.21 0.79 -6.94
CA GLN A 181 14.49 0.33 -7.44
C GLN A 181 15.29 -0.28 -6.30
N LEU A 182 15.87 -1.46 -6.54
CA LEU A 182 16.88 -2.08 -5.69
C LEU A 182 18.04 -2.54 -6.59
N GLY A 183 19.21 -1.96 -6.39
CA GLY A 183 20.33 -2.11 -7.34
C GLY A 183 19.92 -1.61 -8.74
N ASN A 184 20.04 -2.48 -9.74
CA ASN A 184 19.70 -2.20 -11.15
C ASN A 184 18.32 -2.76 -11.57
N ARG A 185 17.48 -3.13 -10.61
CA ARG A 185 16.16 -3.73 -10.86
C ARG A 185 15.05 -2.77 -10.47
N TYR A 186 14.03 -2.67 -11.32
CA TYR A 186 12.89 -1.77 -11.18
C TYR A 186 11.57 -2.53 -11.21
N LYS A 187 10.64 -2.18 -10.33
CA LYS A 187 9.32 -2.82 -10.25
C LYS A 187 8.24 -1.84 -9.80
N VAL A 188 7.01 -1.96 -10.29
CA VAL A 188 5.91 -1.13 -9.80
C VAL A 188 5.66 -1.48 -8.34
N ALA A 189 5.64 -0.48 -7.45
CA ALA A 189 5.68 -0.71 -6.01
C ALA A 189 4.39 -0.34 -5.29
N ILE A 190 3.81 0.81 -5.63
CA ILE A 190 2.61 1.32 -4.97
C ILE A 190 1.61 1.73 -6.04
N LEU A 191 0.41 1.17 -5.92
CA LEU A 191 -0.77 1.57 -6.64
C LEU A 191 -1.72 2.30 -5.68
N ALA A 192 -2.39 3.34 -6.16
CA ALA A 192 -3.47 3.97 -5.41
C ALA A 192 -4.46 4.65 -6.37
N PRO A 193 -5.76 4.64 -6.04
CA PRO A 193 -6.81 5.23 -6.89
C PRO A 193 -6.65 6.73 -7.10
#